data_AF-A0A9D2X7Z9-F1
#
_entry.id   AF-A0A9D2X7Z9-F1
#
_cell.length_a   1.000
_cell.length_b   1.000
_cell.length_c   1.000
_cell.angle_alpha   90.00
_cell.angle_beta   90.00
_cell.angle_gamma   90.00
#
_symmetry.space_group_name_H-M   'P 1'
#
loop_
_entity.id
_entity.type
_entity.pdbx_description
1 polymer ?
#
loop_
_entity_poly.entity_id
_entity_poly.type
_entity_poly.pdbx_seq_one_letter_code
_entity_poly.pdbx_strand_id
1 'polypeptide(L)'
;MSEYRGYTGNSLEFLKANHIVVGDSVKITAEITYSGIIMPRYEHSDDKHVVLKLKNGYNIGLEISEIEKIEKNQVTEKIIEKSESIEKIEGLPKILLLSTGGTIASKVDYRTGSVTPVLTAEELNASVPELAKIANIDAEVIFSEYSENIQPKQWLQIAEKINEYSKSDYVGIIIAHGTDTMHYTSSFLSFALAGFSIPIVLVGSQRSSDRASSDAALNLIGAVKFITTSNTKGVYIAMHHDENDETIACHIGTRVRKNHTSKRGAFETIGDDPAFIIAEDQIQKNIKEDFFKTKEFLPKINLDTNVALVKYHPGYNPDLLEKIFEMGYKGIIFEGTGLGHIGKTMYESVKKANEKGIFLGMTSQCIDGRVRMTVYESGRDLLNLGIIPLENMIPEVALVKAMWAIGNIQNMEEVKKIMLQNIASEISN
;
A
#
# COMPACT_ATOMS: atom_id res chain seq x y z
N MET A 1 10.34 -0.91 22.53
CA MET A 1 11.50 -1.13 21.66
C MET A 1 12.59 -1.79 22.48
N SER A 2 13.34 -2.75 21.90
CA SER A 2 14.46 -3.42 22.58
C SER A 2 15.50 -2.41 23.07
N GLU A 3 15.98 -2.57 24.31
CA GLU A 3 17.00 -1.69 24.94
C GLU A 3 18.33 -1.68 24.17
N TYR A 4 18.59 -2.71 23.36
CA TYR A 4 19.82 -2.90 22.59
C TYR A 4 19.54 -3.07 21.08
N ARG A 5 18.53 -2.36 20.56
CA ARG A 5 18.09 -2.50 19.15
C ARG A 5 19.28 -2.41 18.17
N GLY A 6 19.44 -3.43 17.34
CA GLY A 6 20.48 -3.50 16.31
C GLY A 6 21.85 -4.03 16.77
N TYR A 7 22.05 -4.28 18.06
CA TYR A 7 23.31 -4.81 18.59
C TYR A 7 23.26 -6.32 18.76
N THR A 8 24.31 -7.01 18.31
CA THR A 8 24.50 -8.46 18.44
C THR A 8 25.95 -8.78 18.82
N GLY A 9 26.24 -10.03 19.19
CA GLY A 9 27.60 -10.51 19.45
C GLY A 9 28.39 -9.65 20.45
N ASN A 10 29.64 -9.37 20.10
CA ASN A 10 30.58 -8.63 20.97
C ASN A 10 30.07 -7.24 21.36
N SER A 11 29.44 -6.52 20.43
CA SER A 11 28.87 -5.19 20.69
C SER A 11 27.73 -5.18 21.70
N LEU A 12 26.89 -6.21 21.68
CA LEU A 12 25.83 -6.37 22.66
C LEU A 12 26.41 -6.69 24.05
N GLU A 13 27.39 -7.58 24.11
CA GLU A 13 28.05 -7.96 25.36
C GLU A 13 28.80 -6.76 25.98
N PHE A 14 29.51 -6.00 25.16
CA PHE A 14 30.21 -4.79 25.57
C PHE A 14 29.26 -3.75 26.20
N LEU A 15 28.12 -3.48 25.55
CA LEU A 15 27.13 -2.54 26.08
C LEU A 15 26.50 -3.04 27.39
N LYS A 16 26.16 -4.33 27.47
CA LYS A 16 25.62 -4.95 28.69
C LYS A 16 26.61 -4.91 29.85
N ALA A 17 27.87 -5.23 29.60
CA ALA A 17 28.94 -5.23 30.61
C ALA A 17 29.16 -3.84 31.21
N ASN A 18 28.91 -2.78 30.44
CA ASN A 18 29.04 -1.39 30.88
C ASN A 18 27.70 -0.76 31.35
N HIS A 19 26.61 -1.53 31.37
CA HIS A 19 25.26 -1.05 31.74
C HIS A 19 24.77 0.15 30.91
N ILE A 20 25.03 0.12 29.60
CA ILE A 20 24.68 1.19 28.66
C ILE A 20 23.68 0.67 27.64
N VAL A 21 22.61 1.43 27.45
CA VAL A 21 21.53 1.09 26.50
C VAL A 21 21.39 2.14 25.39
N VAL A 22 20.66 1.80 24.33
CA VAL A 22 20.32 2.75 23.27
C VAL A 22 19.58 3.96 23.86
N GLY A 23 20.03 5.17 23.51
CA GLY A 23 19.51 6.43 24.02
C GLY A 23 20.28 7.00 25.22
N ASP A 24 21.21 6.24 25.81
CA ASP A 24 22.06 6.76 26.88
C ASP A 24 23.06 7.79 26.35
N SER A 25 23.18 8.90 27.08
CA SER A 25 24.27 9.85 26.89
C SER A 25 25.53 9.29 27.52
N VAL A 26 26.60 9.18 26.74
CA VAL A 26 27.87 8.58 27.15
C VAL A 26 29.06 9.48 26.82
N LYS A 27 30.17 9.21 27.50
CA LYS A 27 31.51 9.68 27.18
C LYS A 27 32.38 8.46 26.91
N ILE A 28 32.97 8.40 25.72
CA ILE A 28 33.83 7.29 25.27
C ILE A 28 35.25 7.82 25.13
N THR A 29 36.21 7.18 25.79
CA THR A 29 37.64 7.44 25.64
C THR A 29 38.24 6.36 24.75
N ALA A 30 38.78 6.78 23.61
CA ALA A 30 39.61 6.00 22.67
C ALA A 30 40.87 6.85 22.36
N GLU A 31 41.41 6.83 21.13
CA GLU A 31 42.50 7.74 20.70
C GLU A 31 42.17 9.21 21.04
N ILE A 32 40.90 9.58 20.86
CA ILE A 32 40.33 10.83 21.35
C ILE A 32 39.07 10.55 22.17
N THR A 33 38.66 11.54 22.96
CA THR A 33 37.44 11.44 23.76
C THR A 33 36.23 11.92 22.98
N TYR A 34 35.24 11.05 22.83
CA TYR A 34 33.94 11.34 22.23
C TYR A 34 32.87 11.51 23.29
N SER A 35 31.86 12.32 23.01
CA SER A 35 30.67 12.42 23.84
C SER A 35 29.43 12.54 22.97
N GLY A 36 28.41 11.77 23.29
CA GLY A 36 27.22 11.65 22.46
C GLY A 36 26.19 10.70 23.03
N ILE A 37 25.19 10.36 22.21
CA ILE A 37 24.11 9.43 22.56
C ILE A 37 24.35 8.10 21.84
N ILE A 38 24.21 6.97 22.55
CA ILE A 38 24.26 5.66 21.91
C ILE A 38 23.06 5.47 21.00
N MET A 39 23.33 5.20 19.72
CA MET A 39 22.33 5.02 18.69
C MET A 39 22.07 3.54 18.45
N PRO A 40 20.86 3.16 18.02
CA PRO A 40 20.62 1.82 17.51
C PRO A 40 21.50 1.56 16.28
N ARG A 41 21.86 0.30 16.07
CA ARG A 41 22.57 -0.13 14.84
C ARG A 41 21.61 -0.77 13.84
N TYR A 42 22.08 -0.89 12.61
CA TYR A 42 21.39 -1.71 11.63
C TYR A 42 21.62 -3.19 11.96
N GLU A 43 20.58 -4.01 11.94
CA GLU A 43 20.62 -5.40 12.43
C GLU A 43 21.60 -6.30 11.67
N HIS A 44 22.01 -5.91 10.46
CA HIS A 44 23.00 -6.62 9.66
C HIS A 44 24.40 -5.98 9.68
N SER A 45 24.65 -5.04 10.59
CA SER A 45 26.00 -4.52 10.82
C SER A 45 26.88 -5.55 11.56
N ASP A 46 28.20 -5.38 11.46
CA ASP A 46 29.17 -6.17 12.22
C ASP A 46 28.94 -6.05 13.75
N ASP A 47 29.48 -6.96 14.53
CA ASP A 47 29.37 -6.95 15.98
C ASP A 47 30.54 -6.25 16.69
N LYS A 48 31.37 -5.50 15.96
CA LYS A 48 32.63 -4.90 16.45
C LYS A 48 32.53 -3.43 16.81
N HIS A 49 31.47 -2.73 16.44
CA HIS A 49 31.34 -1.30 16.65
C HIS A 49 30.16 -0.90 17.54
N VAL A 50 30.26 0.30 18.13
CA VAL A 50 29.14 1.05 18.70
C VAL A 50 28.90 2.33 17.90
N VAL A 51 27.64 2.72 17.74
CA VAL A 51 27.29 3.96 17.02
C VAL A 51 26.95 5.05 18.03
N LEU A 52 27.64 6.17 17.92
CA LEU A 52 27.50 7.33 18.77
C LEU A 52 27.03 8.52 17.94
N LYS A 53 25.97 9.21 18.39
CA LYS A 53 25.56 10.50 17.84
C LYS A 53 26.19 11.63 18.63
N LEU A 54 27.08 12.37 17.97
CA LEU A 54 27.81 13.49 18.55
C LEU A 54 26.89 14.71 18.73
N LYS A 55 27.32 15.66 19.57
CA LYS A 55 26.59 16.92 19.82
C LYS A 55 26.36 17.77 18.55
N ASN A 56 27.22 17.64 17.55
CA ASN A 56 27.08 18.32 16.25
C ASN A 56 26.08 17.63 15.30
N GLY A 57 25.45 16.52 15.74
CA GLY A 57 24.42 15.80 14.99
C GLY A 57 24.94 14.63 14.14
N TYR A 58 26.25 14.48 13.97
CA TYR A 58 26.83 13.40 13.18
C TYR A 58 26.83 12.07 13.94
N ASN A 59 26.51 10.99 13.23
CA ASN A 59 26.68 9.62 13.73
C ASN A 59 28.08 9.12 13.35
N ILE A 60 28.80 8.54 14.31
CA ILE A 60 30.09 7.87 14.10
C ILE A 60 30.02 6.43 14.58
N GLY A 61 30.76 5.53 13.93
CA GLY A 61 31.01 4.17 14.42
C GLY A 61 32.36 4.10 15.11
N LEU A 62 32.43 3.52 16.30
CA LEU A 62 33.65 3.33 17.08
C LEU A 62 33.90 1.83 17.28
N GLU A 63 35.09 1.35 16.91
CA GLU A 63 35.46 -0.05 17.09
C GLU A 63 35.70 -0.33 18.58
N ILE A 64 35.08 -1.38 19.11
CA ILE A 64 35.06 -1.70 20.54
C ILE A 64 36.46 -1.99 21.06
N SER A 65 37.32 -2.62 20.25
CA SER A 65 38.70 -2.91 20.63
C SER A 65 39.56 -1.65 20.84
N GLU A 66 39.13 -0.50 20.32
CA GLU A 66 39.81 0.79 20.48
C GLU A 66 39.24 1.61 21.64
N ILE A 67 38.16 1.16 22.27
CA ILE A 67 37.55 1.86 23.40
C ILE A 67 38.25 1.47 24.70
N GLU A 68 38.96 2.43 25.29
CA GLU A 68 39.61 2.28 26.58
C GLU A 68 38.60 2.36 27.73
N LYS A 69 37.63 3.28 27.62
CA LYS A 69 36.64 3.53 28.68
C LYS A 69 35.33 4.08 28.11
N ILE A 70 34.21 3.65 28.68
CA ILE A 70 32.89 4.23 28.40
C ILE A 70 32.16 4.55 29.71
N GLU A 71 31.61 5.76 29.81
CA GLU A 71 30.92 6.23 31.01
C GLU A 71 29.58 6.86 30.65
N LYS A 72 28.54 6.55 31.42
CA LYS A 72 27.21 7.15 31.28
C LYS A 72 27.18 8.53 31.95
N ASN A 73 26.71 9.55 31.23
CA ASN A 73 26.53 10.89 31.78
C ASN A 73 25.27 10.92 32.65
N GLN A 74 25.34 11.60 33.82
CA GLN A 74 24.17 11.77 34.69
C GLN A 74 23.16 12.78 34.09
N VAL A 75 22.07 12.21 33.55
CA VAL A 75 20.74 12.74 33.21
C VAL A 75 20.63 13.83 32.14
N THR A 76 19.70 13.60 31.20
CA THR A 76 18.79 14.67 30.75
C THR A 76 17.42 14.06 30.53
N GLU A 77 16.43 14.57 31.26
CA GLU A 77 15.03 14.13 31.19
C GLU A 77 14.51 14.18 29.75
N LYS A 78 13.70 13.17 29.38
CA LYS A 78 12.88 13.25 28.18
C LYS A 78 11.86 14.37 28.40
N ILE A 79 12.11 15.53 27.81
CA ILE A 79 11.08 16.55 27.60
C ILE A 79 10.05 15.89 26.68
N ILE A 80 8.94 15.45 27.25
CA ILE A 80 7.75 15.04 26.51
C ILE A 80 7.02 16.34 26.22
N GLU A 81 7.12 16.84 25.00
CA GLU A 81 6.24 17.91 24.53
C GLU A 81 4.80 17.39 24.62
N LYS A 82 4.00 18.02 25.49
CA LYS A 82 2.56 17.83 25.50
C LYS A 82 2.01 18.46 24.22
N SER A 83 1.47 17.65 23.32
CA SER A 83 0.68 18.17 22.21
C SER A 83 -0.56 18.87 22.78
N GLU A 84 -0.78 20.12 22.39
CA GLU A 84 -2.02 20.83 22.69
C GLU A 84 -3.20 20.10 22.03
N SER A 85 -4.28 19.90 22.78
CA SER A 85 -5.52 19.33 22.25
C SER A 85 -6.13 20.30 21.23
N ILE A 86 -6.44 19.81 20.04
CA ILE A 86 -7.03 20.64 18.99
C ILE A 86 -8.55 20.67 19.18
N GLU A 87 -9.12 21.86 19.29
CA GLU A 87 -10.57 22.03 19.29
C GLU A 87 -11.12 21.78 17.88
N LYS A 88 -12.07 20.84 17.77
CA LYS A 88 -12.79 20.57 16.51
C LYS A 88 -13.58 21.82 16.11
N ILE A 89 -13.41 22.26 14.87
CA ILE A 89 -14.11 23.45 14.36
C ILE A 89 -15.54 23.05 14.00
N GLU A 90 -16.51 23.72 14.60
CA GLU A 90 -17.93 23.49 14.32
C GLU A 90 -18.24 23.79 12.85
N GLY A 91 -18.99 22.89 12.19
CA GLY A 91 -19.39 23.02 10.79
C GLY A 91 -18.44 22.43 9.75
N LEU A 92 -17.21 22.04 10.12
CA LEU A 92 -16.31 21.34 9.18
C LEU A 92 -16.67 19.84 9.05
N PRO A 93 -16.53 19.27 7.84
CA PRO A 93 -16.81 17.85 7.59
C PRO A 93 -15.91 16.94 8.42
N LYS A 94 -16.44 15.78 8.82
CA LYS A 94 -15.67 14.76 9.56
C LYS A 94 -15.07 13.73 8.62
N ILE A 95 -13.78 13.47 8.76
CA ILE A 95 -13.07 12.43 8.00
C ILE A 95 -12.38 11.48 8.97
N LEU A 96 -12.42 10.19 8.67
CA LEU A 96 -11.66 9.17 9.40
C LEU A 96 -10.38 8.84 8.64
N LEU A 97 -9.22 8.94 9.28
CA LEU A 97 -7.94 8.47 8.77
C LEU A 97 -7.57 7.16 9.45
N LEU A 98 -7.45 6.10 8.65
CA LEU A 98 -7.01 4.77 9.06
C LEU A 98 -5.56 4.56 8.62
N SER A 99 -4.65 4.40 9.57
CA SER A 99 -3.25 4.09 9.31
C SER A 99 -3.03 2.58 9.22
N THR A 100 -2.41 2.15 8.12
CA THR A 100 -1.97 0.76 7.89
C THR A 100 -0.45 0.62 7.95
N GLY A 101 0.25 1.70 8.30
CA GLY A 101 1.68 1.87 8.11
C GLY A 101 1.97 2.87 6.99
N GLY A 102 3.18 2.77 6.42
CA GLY A 102 3.67 3.75 5.46
C GLY A 102 4.12 5.06 6.11
N THR A 103 5.05 5.75 5.45
CA THR A 103 5.69 6.94 6.01
C THR A 103 4.85 8.20 5.90
N ILE A 104 3.73 8.20 5.16
CA ILE A 104 2.95 9.42 4.90
C ILE A 104 2.51 10.15 6.18
N ALA A 105 2.17 9.38 7.21
CA ALA A 105 1.84 9.88 8.54
C ALA A 105 2.94 9.42 9.50
N SER A 106 4.14 9.98 9.40
CA SER A 106 5.27 9.70 10.31
C SER A 106 6.04 10.96 10.67
N LYS A 107 6.51 11.03 11.92
CA LYS A 107 7.35 12.10 12.47
C LYS A 107 8.79 11.65 12.64
N VAL A 108 9.72 12.60 12.57
CA VAL A 108 11.14 12.34 12.86
C VAL A 108 11.57 13.00 14.15
N ASP A 109 12.07 12.17 15.05
CA ASP A 109 12.81 12.64 16.19
C ASP A 109 14.24 12.96 15.75
N TYR A 110 14.54 14.24 15.51
CA TYR A 110 15.88 14.67 15.10
C TYR A 110 16.96 14.41 16.16
N ARG A 111 16.60 14.22 17.44
CA ARG A 111 17.57 13.83 18.47
C ARG A 111 18.02 12.40 18.22
N THR A 112 17.10 11.48 17.95
CA THR A 112 17.41 10.06 17.75
C THR A 112 17.55 9.65 16.27
N GLY A 113 17.21 10.52 15.32
CA GLY A 113 17.06 10.14 13.91
C GLY A 113 15.97 9.10 13.64
N SER A 114 15.11 8.79 14.63
CA SER A 114 14.09 7.76 14.49
C SER A 114 12.86 8.30 13.77
N VAL A 115 12.31 7.51 12.86
CA VAL A 115 11.01 7.76 12.21
C VAL A 115 9.94 6.95 12.96
N THR A 116 8.89 7.63 13.43
CA THR A 116 7.76 6.98 14.12
C THR A 116 6.45 7.34 13.46
N PRO A 117 5.49 6.41 13.32
CA PRO A 117 4.16 6.73 12.82
C PRO A 117 3.47 7.81 13.67
N VAL A 118 2.64 8.62 13.02
CA VAL A 118 1.66 9.52 13.62
C VAL A 118 0.51 8.65 14.16
N LEU A 119 0.20 8.81 15.43
CA LEU A 119 -0.75 7.98 16.16
C LEU A 119 -2.06 8.70 16.50
N THR A 120 -2.10 10.03 16.40
CA THR A 120 -3.26 10.84 16.80
C THR A 120 -3.57 11.95 15.80
N ALA A 121 -4.78 12.49 15.88
CA ALA A 121 -5.21 13.64 15.07
C ALA A 121 -4.37 14.89 15.35
N GLU A 122 -3.93 15.09 16.59
CA GLU A 122 -3.07 16.20 17.00
C GLU A 122 -1.70 16.12 16.32
N GLU A 123 -1.08 14.94 16.30
CA GLU A 123 0.20 14.72 15.63
C GLU A 123 0.10 14.92 14.11
N LEU A 124 -1.04 14.53 13.51
CA LEU A 124 -1.30 14.74 12.09
C LEU A 124 -1.42 16.23 11.75
N ASN A 125 -2.24 16.96 12.51
CA ASN A 125 -2.45 18.40 12.32
C ASN A 125 -1.19 19.21 12.63
N ALA A 126 -0.36 18.78 13.60
CA ALA A 126 0.93 19.41 13.84
C ALA A 126 1.88 19.25 12.64
N SER A 127 1.76 18.14 11.91
CA SER A 127 2.57 17.86 10.73
C SER A 127 2.03 18.53 9.45
N VAL A 128 0.71 18.65 9.33
CA VAL A 128 0.02 19.27 8.18
C VAL A 128 -1.13 20.18 8.66
N PRO A 129 -0.83 21.40 9.17
CA PRO A 129 -1.82 22.29 9.77
C PRO A 129 -2.93 22.75 8.82
N GLU A 130 -2.69 22.70 7.51
CA GLU A 130 -3.66 23.05 6.47
C GLU A 130 -4.92 22.20 6.54
N LEU A 131 -4.82 20.95 6.99
CA LEU A 131 -5.95 20.03 7.09
C LEU A 131 -7.03 20.53 8.05
N ALA A 132 -6.63 21.16 9.15
CA ALA A 132 -7.55 21.71 10.15
C ALA A 132 -8.47 22.80 9.59
N LYS A 133 -8.12 23.41 8.45
CA LYS A 133 -8.96 24.39 7.76
C LYS A 133 -10.02 23.76 6.85
N ILE A 134 -9.87 22.46 6.53
CA ILE A 134 -10.68 21.78 5.51
C ILE A 134 -11.63 20.76 6.15
N ALA A 135 -11.16 20.00 7.15
CA ALA A 135 -11.94 18.95 7.79
C ALA A 135 -11.52 18.68 9.25
N ASN A 136 -12.45 18.17 10.05
CA ASN A 136 -12.17 17.55 11.33
C ASN A 136 -11.74 16.10 11.11
N ILE A 137 -10.47 15.79 11.31
CA ILE A 137 -9.90 14.46 11.06
C ILE A 137 -9.76 13.69 12.37
N ASP A 138 -10.41 12.53 12.46
CA ASP A 138 -10.16 11.53 13.49
C ASP A 138 -9.15 10.51 12.95
N ALA A 139 -8.19 10.07 13.76
CA ALA A 139 -7.12 9.15 13.33
C ALA A 139 -7.10 7.87 14.17
N GLU A 140 -7.00 6.72 13.51
CA GLU A 140 -6.88 5.40 14.13
C GLU A 140 -5.82 4.56 13.40
N VAL A 141 -5.06 3.77 14.15
CA VAL A 141 -4.09 2.81 13.58
C VAL A 141 -4.73 1.42 13.56
N ILE A 142 -4.87 0.82 12.38
CA ILE A 142 -5.30 -0.57 12.23
C ILE A 142 -4.12 -1.51 12.52
N PHE A 143 -3.00 -1.25 11.86
CA PHE A 143 -1.71 -1.90 12.03
C PHE A 143 -0.60 -1.02 11.45
N SER A 144 0.67 -1.42 11.61
CA SER A 144 1.81 -0.71 11.05
C SER A 144 2.73 -1.71 10.35
N GLU A 145 2.65 -1.77 9.02
CA GLU A 145 3.44 -2.70 8.19
C GLU A 145 3.92 -1.98 6.92
N TYR A 146 5.05 -2.44 6.36
CA TYR A 146 5.53 -1.99 5.06
C TYR A 146 4.70 -2.60 3.93
N SER A 147 4.43 -1.84 2.86
CA SER A 147 3.50 -2.29 1.81
C SER A 147 3.90 -3.59 1.13
N GLU A 148 5.20 -3.81 0.94
CA GLU A 148 5.77 -5.04 0.40
C GLU A 148 5.48 -6.29 1.26
N ASN A 149 5.15 -6.10 2.54
CA ASN A 149 4.81 -7.15 3.48
C ASN A 149 3.30 -7.28 3.72
N ILE A 150 2.46 -6.39 3.16
CA ILE A 150 1.00 -6.48 3.28
C ILE A 150 0.51 -7.74 2.56
N GLN A 151 -0.24 -8.57 3.27
CA GLN A 151 -0.81 -9.82 2.77
C GLN A 151 -2.35 -9.75 2.72
N PRO A 152 -3.03 -10.71 2.07
CA PRO A 152 -4.49 -10.72 1.99
C PRO A 152 -5.22 -10.66 3.34
N LYS A 153 -4.61 -11.19 4.42
CA LYS A 153 -5.16 -11.07 5.78
C LYS A 153 -5.34 -9.61 6.20
N GLN A 154 -4.38 -8.75 5.89
CA GLN A 154 -4.47 -7.32 6.20
C GLN A 154 -5.55 -6.64 5.37
N TRP A 155 -5.78 -7.06 4.12
CA TRP A 155 -6.89 -6.54 3.32
C TRP A 155 -8.25 -6.82 3.96
N LEU A 156 -8.45 -8.01 4.53
CA LEU A 156 -9.65 -8.35 5.31
C LEU A 156 -9.79 -7.42 6.51
N GLN A 157 -8.73 -7.22 7.29
CA GLN A 157 -8.75 -6.33 8.46
C GLN A 157 -9.14 -4.89 8.09
N ILE A 158 -8.61 -4.37 6.98
CA ILE A 158 -8.98 -3.03 6.49
C ILE A 158 -10.45 -2.99 6.09
N ALA A 159 -10.93 -3.98 5.33
CA ALA A 159 -12.32 -4.03 4.87
C ALA A 159 -13.32 -4.18 6.03
N GLU A 160 -13.03 -5.05 6.99
CA GLU A 160 -13.82 -5.24 8.21
C GLU A 160 -13.89 -3.94 9.00
N LYS A 161 -12.75 -3.27 9.20
CA LYS A 161 -12.69 -2.00 9.92
C LYS A 161 -13.52 -0.92 9.23
N ILE A 162 -13.44 -0.79 7.91
CA ILE A 162 -14.24 0.18 7.16
C ILE A 162 -15.73 -0.12 7.26
N ASN A 163 -16.10 -1.40 7.22
CA ASN A 163 -17.49 -1.83 7.31
C ASN A 163 -18.18 -1.40 8.62
N GLU A 164 -17.43 -1.32 9.73
CA GLU A 164 -17.92 -0.80 11.02
C GLU A 164 -18.46 0.64 10.90
N TYR A 165 -17.91 1.43 9.96
CA TYR A 165 -18.29 2.84 9.74
C TYR A 165 -19.34 3.04 8.65
N SER A 166 -19.97 1.96 8.14
CA SER A 166 -21.01 2.04 7.11
C SER A 166 -22.22 2.93 7.44
N LYS A 167 -22.47 3.16 8.74
CA LYS A 167 -23.54 4.02 9.26
C LYS A 167 -23.02 5.22 10.06
N SER A 168 -21.74 5.54 9.93
CA SER A 168 -21.14 6.69 10.59
C SER A 168 -21.55 8.02 9.94
N ASP A 169 -21.20 9.13 10.59
CA ASP A 169 -21.38 10.49 10.08
C ASP A 169 -20.12 11.03 9.37
N TYR A 170 -19.13 10.18 9.09
CA TYR A 170 -17.96 10.57 8.31
C TYR A 170 -18.35 10.81 6.85
N VAL A 171 -17.86 11.90 6.28
CA VAL A 171 -18.07 12.22 4.85
C VAL A 171 -17.09 11.49 3.92
N GLY A 172 -16.04 10.88 4.49
CA GLY A 172 -15.04 10.10 3.77
C GLY A 172 -14.08 9.38 4.72
N ILE A 173 -13.43 8.35 4.20
CA ILE A 173 -12.42 7.56 4.90
C ILE A 173 -11.11 7.62 4.11
N ILE A 174 -10.02 8.01 4.76
CA ILE A 174 -8.66 8.00 4.22
C ILE A 174 -7.93 6.78 4.77
N ILE A 175 -7.19 6.08 3.93
CA ILE A 175 -6.32 4.98 4.31
C ILE A 175 -4.87 5.39 4.01
N ALA A 176 -4.10 5.68 5.05
CA ALA A 176 -2.66 5.89 4.91
C ALA A 176 -1.99 4.53 4.67
N HIS A 177 -1.39 4.35 3.50
CA HIS A 177 -0.87 3.07 3.01
C HIS A 177 0.49 3.24 2.33
N GLY A 178 1.33 2.19 2.39
CA GLY A 178 2.60 2.15 1.64
C GLY A 178 2.36 2.02 0.14
N THR A 179 3.28 2.51 -0.70
CA THR A 179 3.00 2.69 -2.13
C THR A 179 3.11 1.42 -2.98
N ASP A 180 3.87 0.40 -2.56
CA ASP A 180 4.22 -0.72 -3.44
C ASP A 180 3.02 -1.61 -3.81
N THR A 181 2.14 -1.87 -2.84
CA THR A 181 0.98 -2.77 -3.00
C THR A 181 -0.36 -2.03 -2.89
N MET A 182 -0.35 -0.70 -2.84
CA MET A 182 -1.55 0.13 -2.64
C MET A 182 -2.65 -0.16 -3.67
N HIS A 183 -2.28 -0.39 -4.93
CA HIS A 183 -3.21 -0.69 -6.02
C HIS A 183 -3.83 -2.10 -5.92
N TYR A 184 -3.16 -3.05 -5.26
CA TYR A 184 -3.78 -4.34 -4.91
C TYR A 184 -4.82 -4.17 -3.80
N THR A 185 -4.46 -3.44 -2.74
CA THR A 185 -5.36 -3.15 -1.62
C THR A 185 -6.60 -2.38 -2.09
N SER A 186 -6.44 -1.33 -2.89
CA SER A 186 -7.57 -0.56 -3.44
C SER A 186 -8.50 -1.45 -4.27
N SER A 187 -7.94 -2.38 -5.05
CA SER A 187 -8.71 -3.35 -5.83
C SER A 187 -9.55 -4.26 -4.95
N PHE A 188 -8.97 -4.81 -3.88
CA PHE A 188 -9.70 -5.70 -2.97
C PHE A 188 -10.86 -4.97 -2.30
N LEU A 189 -10.58 -3.78 -1.74
CA LEU A 189 -11.60 -2.96 -1.08
C LEU A 189 -12.73 -2.57 -2.03
N SER A 190 -12.41 -2.32 -3.31
CA SER A 190 -13.40 -2.01 -4.34
C SER A 190 -14.41 -3.15 -4.54
N PHE A 191 -13.98 -4.41 -4.47
CA PHE A 191 -14.88 -5.56 -4.60
C PHE A 191 -15.56 -5.92 -3.27
N ALA A 192 -14.81 -5.94 -2.18
CA ALA A 192 -15.30 -6.35 -0.87
C ALA A 192 -16.38 -5.42 -0.31
N LEU A 193 -16.28 -4.12 -0.63
CA LEU A 193 -17.16 -3.05 -0.16
C LEU A 193 -18.07 -2.52 -1.27
N ALA A 194 -18.41 -3.34 -2.26
CA ALA A 194 -19.29 -2.94 -3.35
C ALA A 194 -20.61 -2.33 -2.85
N GLY A 195 -20.90 -1.09 -3.28
CA GLY A 195 -22.10 -0.35 -2.87
C GLY A 195 -21.93 0.52 -1.61
N PHE A 196 -20.74 0.57 -1.01
CA PHE A 196 -20.48 1.40 0.17
C PHE A 196 -20.76 2.88 -0.09
N SER A 197 -21.37 3.55 0.88
CA SER A 197 -21.98 4.88 0.70
C SER A 197 -21.00 6.04 0.87
N ILE A 198 -19.87 5.81 1.53
CA ILE A 198 -18.87 6.83 1.89
C ILE A 198 -17.64 6.66 0.96
N PRO A 199 -17.06 7.72 0.39
CA PRO A 199 -15.83 7.60 -0.41
C PRO A 199 -14.65 7.13 0.44
N ILE A 200 -13.87 6.20 -0.10
CA ILE A 200 -12.66 5.66 0.50
C ILE A 200 -11.47 6.08 -0.36
N VAL A 201 -10.43 6.65 0.25
CA VAL A 201 -9.25 7.15 -0.47
C VAL A 201 -7.99 6.57 0.15
N LEU A 202 -7.25 5.77 -0.60
CA LEU A 202 -5.91 5.36 -0.23
C LEU A 202 -4.93 6.48 -0.62
N VAL A 203 -4.00 6.78 0.28
CA VAL A 203 -3.01 7.83 0.10
C VAL A 203 -1.66 7.36 0.64
N GLY A 204 -0.58 7.73 -0.03
CA GLY A 204 0.78 7.40 0.37
C GLY A 204 1.77 8.51 0.01
N SER A 205 3.07 8.24 0.16
CA SER A 205 4.14 9.14 -0.27
C SER A 205 5.29 8.35 -0.87
N GLN A 206 5.89 8.86 -1.95
CA GLN A 206 7.05 8.28 -2.63
C GLN A 206 8.36 8.77 -2.00
N ARG A 207 8.34 9.98 -1.45
CA ARG A 207 9.38 10.53 -0.59
C ARG A 207 8.93 10.35 0.85
N SER A 208 9.89 9.99 1.70
CA SER A 208 9.60 9.80 3.12
C SER A 208 9.22 11.14 3.76
N SER A 209 8.26 11.11 4.70
CA SER A 209 7.66 12.30 5.32
C SER A 209 8.64 13.15 6.10
N ASP A 210 9.79 12.59 6.45
CA ASP A 210 10.87 13.27 7.14
C ASP A 210 11.56 14.34 6.29
N ARG A 211 11.42 14.26 4.97
CA ARG A 211 12.11 15.14 4.05
C ARG A 211 11.28 16.38 3.77
N ALA A 212 11.92 17.54 3.71
CA ALA A 212 11.28 18.79 3.28
C ALA A 212 10.67 18.68 1.86
N SER A 213 11.23 17.81 1.01
CA SER A 213 10.71 17.52 -0.33
C SER A 213 9.66 16.40 -0.34
N SER A 214 9.03 16.09 0.80
CA SER A 214 8.04 15.03 0.86
C SER A 214 6.78 15.40 0.08
N ASP A 215 6.21 14.41 -0.62
CA ASP A 215 4.90 14.48 -1.25
C ASP A 215 3.74 14.17 -0.27
N ALA A 216 4.06 13.73 0.95
CA ALA A 216 3.08 13.31 1.95
C ALA A 216 1.98 14.35 2.24
N ALA A 217 2.38 15.59 2.52
CA ALA A 217 1.44 16.64 2.89
C ALA A 217 0.48 16.98 1.75
N LEU A 218 0.99 17.15 0.54
CA LEU A 218 0.18 17.50 -0.63
C LEU A 218 -0.77 16.37 -1.04
N ASN A 219 -0.30 15.11 -1.01
CA ASN A 219 -1.16 13.96 -1.27
C ASN A 219 -2.32 13.89 -0.25
N LEU A 220 -2.03 14.12 1.03
CA LEU A 220 -3.04 14.09 2.08
C LEU A 220 -4.03 15.26 1.98
N ILE A 221 -3.54 16.48 1.72
CA ILE A 221 -4.40 17.65 1.46
C ILE A 221 -5.28 17.39 0.23
N GLY A 222 -4.71 16.85 -0.84
CA GLY A 222 -5.46 16.47 -2.05
C GLY A 222 -6.54 15.43 -1.77
N ALA A 223 -6.24 14.39 -0.97
CA ALA A 223 -7.21 13.38 -0.56
C ALA A 223 -8.37 13.99 0.26
N VAL A 224 -8.07 14.92 1.17
CA VAL A 224 -9.11 15.61 1.96
C VAL A 224 -9.95 16.51 1.07
N LYS A 225 -9.34 17.32 0.20
CA LYS A 225 -10.07 18.15 -0.78
C LYS A 225 -10.93 17.31 -1.71
N PHE A 226 -10.44 16.16 -2.16
CA PHE A 226 -11.20 15.21 -2.97
C PHE A 226 -12.49 14.78 -2.26
N ILE A 227 -12.37 14.31 -1.02
CA ILE A 227 -13.51 13.82 -0.22
C ILE A 227 -14.55 14.92 -0.04
N THR A 228 -14.12 16.14 0.28
CA THR A 228 -15.05 17.23 0.63
C THR A 228 -15.71 17.89 -0.57
N THR A 229 -15.19 17.71 -1.79
CA THR A 229 -15.70 18.41 -2.99
C THR A 229 -16.27 17.52 -4.07
N SER A 230 -15.86 16.25 -4.17
CA SER A 230 -16.21 15.38 -5.31
C SER A 230 -17.63 14.83 -5.29
N ASN A 231 -18.26 14.76 -4.12
CA ASN A 231 -19.56 14.13 -3.88
C ASN A 231 -19.71 12.77 -4.60
N THR A 232 -18.72 11.90 -4.40
CA THR A 232 -18.65 10.60 -5.06
C THR A 232 -18.62 9.45 -4.05
N LYS A 233 -18.75 8.23 -4.56
CA LYS A 233 -18.67 6.98 -3.81
C LYS A 233 -17.68 6.09 -4.52
N GLY A 234 -17.05 5.18 -3.77
CA GLY A 234 -16.08 4.26 -4.33
C GLY A 234 -14.76 4.28 -3.61
N VAL A 235 -13.81 3.54 -4.16
CA VAL A 235 -12.45 3.43 -3.63
C VAL A 235 -11.49 4.07 -4.62
N TYR A 236 -10.71 5.04 -4.15
CA TYR A 236 -9.80 5.82 -4.98
C TYR A 236 -8.38 5.77 -4.43
N ILE A 237 -7.40 6.05 -5.28
CA ILE A 237 -6.03 6.37 -4.87
C ILE A 237 -5.79 7.86 -5.17
N ALA A 238 -5.36 8.63 -4.17
CA ALA A 238 -4.97 10.03 -4.33
C ALA A 238 -3.45 10.16 -4.19
N MET A 239 -2.78 10.53 -5.27
CA MET A 239 -1.32 10.73 -5.34
C MET A 239 -1.03 11.88 -6.30
N HIS A 240 0.16 12.48 -6.23
CA HIS A 240 0.65 13.41 -7.25
C HIS A 240 0.35 12.91 -8.66
N HIS A 241 -0.13 13.80 -9.52
CA HIS A 241 -0.40 13.48 -10.91
C HIS A 241 0.91 13.35 -11.72
N ASP A 242 1.88 14.23 -11.42
CA ASP A 242 3.16 14.32 -12.11
C ASP A 242 4.30 14.61 -11.11
N GLU A 243 5.39 15.24 -11.56
CA GLU A 243 6.54 15.56 -10.70
C GLU A 243 6.36 16.88 -9.92
N ASN A 244 5.30 17.64 -10.25
CA ASN A 244 5.08 19.01 -9.82
C ASN A 244 4.17 19.02 -8.57
N ASP A 245 4.35 20.02 -7.71
CA ASP A 245 3.60 20.15 -6.45
C ASP A 245 2.23 20.84 -6.62
N GLU A 246 1.70 20.87 -7.85
CA GLU A 246 0.51 21.63 -8.21
C GLU A 246 -0.76 20.76 -8.28
N THR A 247 -0.61 19.49 -8.67
CA THR A 247 -1.76 18.66 -9.01
C THR A 247 -1.73 17.26 -8.38
N ILE A 248 -2.88 16.86 -7.84
CA ILE A 248 -3.14 15.53 -7.29
C ILE A 248 -4.13 14.81 -8.20
N ALA A 249 -3.80 13.61 -8.64
CA ALA A 249 -4.68 12.74 -9.38
C ALA A 249 -5.42 11.80 -8.43
N CYS A 250 -6.74 11.68 -8.59
CA CYS A 250 -7.55 10.69 -7.92
C CYS A 250 -7.96 9.61 -8.93
N HIS A 251 -7.37 8.43 -8.79
CA HIS A 251 -7.56 7.29 -9.68
C HIS A 251 -8.64 6.36 -9.16
N ILE A 252 -9.41 5.73 -10.06
CA ILE A 252 -10.30 4.61 -9.70
C ILE A 252 -9.46 3.46 -9.17
N GLY A 253 -9.78 2.94 -7.98
CA GLY A 253 -8.97 1.94 -7.28
C GLY A 253 -8.73 0.63 -8.03
N THR A 254 -9.54 0.32 -9.05
CA THR A 254 -9.43 -0.86 -9.93
C THR A 254 -8.86 -0.55 -11.32
N ARG A 255 -8.51 0.71 -11.59
CA ARG A 255 -7.95 1.18 -12.87
C ARG A 255 -6.60 1.88 -12.70
N VAL A 256 -5.93 1.64 -11.58
CA VAL A 256 -4.68 2.32 -11.22
C VAL A 256 -3.55 1.33 -11.03
N ARG A 257 -2.34 1.71 -11.44
CA ARG A 257 -1.12 0.92 -11.27
C ARG A 257 0.05 1.80 -10.90
N LYS A 258 0.95 1.29 -10.04
CA LYS A 258 2.25 1.94 -9.78
C LYS A 258 3.20 1.61 -10.93
N ASN A 259 3.33 2.52 -11.89
CA ASN A 259 4.15 2.33 -13.10
C ASN A 259 5.58 2.87 -12.97
N HIS A 260 5.88 3.65 -11.94
CA HIS A 260 7.24 4.09 -11.63
C HIS A 260 7.69 3.68 -10.23
N THR A 261 8.97 3.37 -10.09
CA THR A 261 9.57 2.92 -8.82
C THR A 261 9.85 4.03 -7.81
N SER A 262 9.67 5.31 -8.15
CA SER A 262 10.19 6.42 -7.31
C SER A 262 9.72 7.84 -7.64
N LYS A 263 9.16 8.10 -8.83
CA LYS A 263 8.54 9.40 -9.15
C LYS A 263 7.35 9.66 -8.25
N ARG A 264 7.04 10.95 -8.00
CA ARG A 264 5.85 11.35 -7.24
C ARG A 264 4.57 10.91 -7.96
N GLY A 265 4.44 11.30 -9.24
CA GLY A 265 3.47 10.75 -10.20
C GLY A 265 3.78 9.32 -10.65
N ALA A 266 3.97 8.39 -9.71
CA ALA A 266 4.22 6.98 -10.00
C ALA A 266 2.94 6.18 -10.26
N PHE A 267 1.79 6.66 -9.80
CA PHE A 267 0.50 5.99 -9.98
C PHE A 267 -0.17 6.55 -11.23
N GLU A 268 -0.54 5.66 -12.14
CA GLU A 268 -1.14 6.02 -13.42
C GLU A 268 -2.47 5.30 -13.57
N THR A 269 -3.47 6.03 -14.09
CA THR A 269 -4.71 5.40 -14.55
C THR A 269 -4.42 4.63 -15.84
N ILE A 270 -4.87 3.40 -15.91
CA ILE A 270 -4.71 2.56 -17.09
C ILE A 270 -5.95 2.68 -17.98
N GLY A 271 -5.74 3.04 -19.24
CA GLY A 271 -6.75 3.05 -20.31
C GLY A 271 -7.74 4.22 -20.28
N ASP A 272 -7.53 5.23 -19.45
CA ASP A 272 -8.30 6.49 -19.43
C ASP A 272 -7.53 7.56 -18.61
N ASP A 273 -8.09 8.76 -18.50
CA ASP A 273 -7.61 9.82 -17.62
C ASP A 273 -7.90 9.50 -16.13
N PRO A 274 -7.14 10.08 -15.17
CA PRO A 274 -7.53 10.07 -13.75
C PRO A 274 -8.97 10.50 -13.55
N ALA A 275 -9.72 9.78 -12.69
CA ALA A 275 -11.14 10.05 -12.48
C ALA A 275 -11.41 11.49 -12.02
N PHE A 276 -10.48 12.04 -11.24
CA PHE A 276 -10.45 13.44 -10.90
C PHE A 276 -9.02 13.97 -10.88
N ILE A 277 -8.87 15.26 -11.16
CA ILE A 277 -7.61 16.00 -10.98
C ILE A 277 -7.92 17.19 -10.06
N ILE A 278 -7.11 17.36 -9.04
CA ILE A 278 -7.24 18.43 -8.04
C ILE A 278 -6.07 19.36 -8.23
N ALA A 279 -6.37 20.62 -8.53
CA ALA A 279 -5.40 21.69 -8.69
C ALA A 279 -5.87 22.88 -7.85
N GLU A 280 -5.07 23.26 -6.86
CA GLU A 280 -5.44 24.27 -5.86
C GLU A 280 -6.83 23.97 -5.22
N ASP A 281 -7.85 24.78 -5.49
CA ASP A 281 -9.23 24.63 -5.01
C ASP A 281 -10.21 24.16 -6.10
N GLN A 282 -9.71 23.80 -7.29
CA GLN A 282 -10.50 23.30 -8.39
C GLN A 282 -10.41 21.77 -8.48
N ILE A 283 -11.56 21.15 -8.76
CA ILE A 283 -11.66 19.72 -9.05
C ILE A 283 -12.16 19.52 -10.47
N GLN A 284 -11.30 18.97 -11.33
CA GLN A 284 -11.70 18.49 -12.65
C GLN A 284 -12.24 17.07 -12.50
N LYS A 285 -13.50 16.85 -12.88
CA LYS A 285 -14.16 15.53 -12.88
C LYS A 285 -14.11 14.91 -14.27
N ASN A 286 -13.38 13.80 -14.42
CA ASN A 286 -13.29 13.05 -15.68
C ASN A 286 -14.15 11.77 -15.66
N ILE A 287 -14.46 11.22 -14.48
CA ILE A 287 -15.30 10.02 -14.36
C ILE A 287 -16.73 10.29 -14.89
N LYS A 288 -17.19 9.43 -15.81
CA LYS A 288 -18.47 9.58 -16.53
C LYS A 288 -19.62 8.80 -15.90
N GLU A 289 -19.31 7.72 -15.20
CA GLU A 289 -20.29 6.81 -14.61
C GLU A 289 -20.07 6.67 -13.11
N ASP A 290 -21.06 6.14 -12.39
CA ASP A 290 -20.89 5.76 -10.99
C ASP A 290 -19.81 4.68 -10.85
N PHE A 291 -19.00 4.81 -9.80
CA PHE A 291 -17.93 3.86 -9.48
C PHE A 291 -18.46 2.44 -9.29
N PHE A 292 -19.44 2.29 -8.39
CA PHE A 292 -20.11 1.02 -8.12
C PHE A 292 -21.27 0.81 -9.08
N LYS A 293 -21.35 -0.40 -9.65
CA LYS A 293 -22.47 -0.80 -10.51
C LYS A 293 -23.66 -1.37 -9.73
N THR A 294 -23.48 -1.61 -8.42
CA THR A 294 -24.55 -1.93 -7.48
C THR A 294 -24.92 -0.74 -6.60
N LYS A 295 -26.20 -0.59 -6.30
CA LYS A 295 -26.71 0.42 -5.35
C LYS A 295 -26.86 -0.13 -3.92
N GLU A 296 -27.03 -1.43 -3.77
CA GLU A 296 -27.18 -2.07 -2.48
C GLU A 296 -25.81 -2.40 -1.89
N PHE A 297 -25.59 -2.02 -0.63
CA PHE A 297 -24.38 -2.35 0.11
C PHE A 297 -24.56 -3.70 0.81
N LEU A 298 -23.99 -4.75 0.22
CA LEU A 298 -23.90 -6.10 0.78
C LEU A 298 -22.42 -6.51 0.80
N PRO A 299 -21.68 -6.20 1.88
CA PRO A 299 -20.25 -6.44 1.93
C PRO A 299 -19.93 -7.94 1.83
N LYS A 300 -18.95 -8.26 0.97
CA LYS A 300 -18.45 -9.63 0.75
C LYS A 300 -16.97 -9.66 1.11
N ILE A 301 -16.70 -9.80 2.41
CA ILE A 301 -15.35 -9.68 2.99
C ILE A 301 -14.80 -11.08 3.28
N ASN A 302 -14.63 -11.87 2.22
CA ASN A 302 -13.87 -13.11 2.25
C ASN A 302 -12.93 -13.15 1.05
N LEU A 303 -11.91 -14.02 1.12
CA LEU A 303 -11.01 -14.28 0.01
C LEU A 303 -10.47 -15.71 0.09
N ASP A 304 -10.09 -16.24 -1.07
CA ASP A 304 -9.32 -17.47 -1.17
C ASP A 304 -8.01 -17.16 -1.93
N THR A 305 -6.87 -17.35 -1.27
CA THR A 305 -5.55 -17.04 -1.83
C THR A 305 -5.05 -18.10 -2.81
N ASN A 306 -5.80 -19.19 -3.03
CA ASN A 306 -5.47 -20.26 -3.97
C ASN A 306 -5.72 -19.82 -5.43
N VAL A 307 -5.17 -18.67 -5.82
CA VAL A 307 -5.18 -18.10 -7.16
C VAL A 307 -3.78 -17.66 -7.55
N ALA A 308 -3.32 -18.10 -8.73
CA ALA A 308 -1.99 -17.78 -9.22
C ALA A 308 -2.05 -16.70 -10.30
N LEU A 309 -1.08 -15.78 -10.30
CA LEU A 309 -0.78 -14.90 -11.43
C LEU A 309 0.42 -15.47 -12.20
N VAL A 310 0.17 -15.90 -13.43
CA VAL A 310 1.17 -16.54 -14.30
C VAL A 310 1.54 -15.56 -15.40
N LYS A 311 2.72 -14.94 -15.25
CA LYS A 311 3.31 -14.12 -16.31
C LYS A 311 3.95 -15.01 -17.37
N TYR A 312 3.34 -15.05 -18.55
CA TYR A 312 3.88 -15.82 -19.65
C TYR A 312 5.16 -15.16 -20.19
N HIS A 313 6.10 -15.97 -20.67
CA HIS A 313 7.22 -15.51 -21.46
C HIS A 313 7.63 -16.61 -22.45
N PRO A 314 8.37 -16.30 -23.54
CA PRO A 314 8.91 -17.32 -24.41
C PRO A 314 9.73 -18.35 -23.61
N GLY A 315 9.43 -19.64 -23.80
CA GLY A 315 10.09 -20.73 -23.07
C GLY A 315 9.54 -20.98 -21.65
N TYR A 316 8.36 -20.47 -21.30
CA TYR A 316 7.71 -20.81 -20.02
C TYR A 316 7.58 -22.33 -19.89
N ASN A 317 8.04 -22.88 -18.76
CA ASN A 317 7.98 -24.31 -18.49
C ASN A 317 6.56 -24.74 -18.09
N PRO A 318 5.85 -25.57 -18.89
CA PRO A 318 4.49 -26.01 -18.57
C PRO A 318 4.38 -26.77 -17.24
N ASP A 319 5.45 -27.45 -16.81
CA ASP A 319 5.47 -28.18 -15.54
C ASP A 319 5.23 -27.27 -14.32
N LEU A 320 5.62 -25.99 -14.41
CA LEU A 320 5.35 -25.01 -13.35
C LEU A 320 3.84 -24.77 -13.20
N LEU A 321 3.11 -24.73 -14.31
CA LEU A 321 1.65 -24.61 -14.30
C LEU A 321 1.00 -25.86 -13.68
N GLU A 322 1.53 -27.05 -13.99
CA GLU A 322 1.03 -28.29 -13.41
C GLU A 322 1.23 -28.34 -11.90
N LYS A 323 2.38 -27.87 -11.41
CA LYS A 323 2.64 -27.76 -9.97
C LYS A 323 1.66 -26.82 -9.27
N ILE A 324 1.29 -25.70 -9.89
CA ILE A 324 0.31 -24.76 -9.32
C ILE A 324 -1.01 -25.48 -9.03
N PHE A 325 -1.58 -26.20 -10.00
CA PHE A 325 -2.86 -26.87 -9.76
C PHE A 325 -2.76 -28.15 -8.93
N GLU A 326 -1.60 -28.82 -8.89
CA GLU A 326 -1.34 -29.91 -7.95
C GLU A 326 -1.33 -29.43 -6.49
N MET A 327 -0.94 -28.18 -6.25
CA MET A 327 -0.97 -27.55 -4.93
C MET A 327 -2.37 -27.14 -4.46
N GLY A 328 -3.43 -27.42 -5.25
CA GLY A 328 -4.81 -27.11 -4.88
C GLY A 328 -5.28 -25.71 -5.27
N TYR A 329 -4.58 -25.04 -6.19
CA TYR A 329 -5.03 -23.76 -6.73
C TYR A 329 -6.35 -23.90 -7.48
N LYS A 330 -7.28 -22.97 -7.23
CA LYS A 330 -8.64 -22.94 -7.77
C LYS A 330 -8.79 -21.97 -8.94
N GLY A 331 -7.85 -21.05 -9.11
CA GLY A 331 -7.83 -20.10 -10.22
C GLY A 331 -6.41 -19.79 -10.71
N ILE A 332 -6.29 -19.50 -12.00
CA ILE A 332 -5.07 -19.05 -12.65
C ILE A 332 -5.42 -17.86 -13.54
N ILE A 333 -4.74 -16.74 -13.31
CA ILE A 333 -4.77 -15.55 -14.16
C ILE A 333 -3.50 -15.53 -14.98
N PHE A 334 -3.63 -15.59 -16.30
CA PHE A 334 -2.51 -15.50 -17.22
C PHE A 334 -2.28 -14.03 -17.60
N GLU A 335 -1.09 -13.51 -17.34
CA GLU A 335 -0.59 -12.28 -17.96
C GLU A 335 0.05 -12.68 -19.30
N GLY A 336 -0.80 -12.83 -20.33
CA GLY A 336 -0.44 -13.29 -21.66
C GLY A 336 0.11 -12.18 -22.56
N THR A 337 0.54 -12.51 -23.78
CA THR A 337 1.09 -11.51 -24.71
C THR A 337 0.01 -10.85 -25.56
N GLY A 338 0.18 -9.56 -25.87
CA GLY A 338 -0.65 -8.83 -26.84
C GLY A 338 -2.15 -8.91 -26.55
N LEU A 339 -2.93 -9.43 -27.51
CA LEU A 339 -4.39 -9.59 -27.38
C LEU A 339 -4.83 -10.79 -26.51
N GLY A 340 -3.93 -11.35 -25.69
CA GLY A 340 -4.19 -12.48 -24.79
C GLY A 340 -3.78 -13.82 -25.38
N HIS A 341 -2.47 -14.08 -25.40
CA HIS A 341 -1.91 -15.34 -25.91
C HIS A 341 -0.89 -15.94 -24.96
N ILE A 342 -0.74 -17.26 -25.06
CA ILE A 342 0.37 -18.05 -24.51
C ILE A 342 0.87 -19.03 -25.58
N GLY A 343 2.05 -19.58 -25.40
CA GLY A 343 2.64 -20.54 -26.35
C GLY A 343 1.90 -21.87 -26.37
N LYS A 344 1.89 -22.53 -27.54
CA LYS A 344 1.27 -23.86 -27.74
C LYS A 344 1.82 -24.93 -26.79
N THR A 345 3.05 -24.77 -26.29
CA THR A 345 3.65 -25.64 -25.29
C THR A 345 2.84 -25.71 -23.99
N MET A 346 2.07 -24.68 -23.67
CA MET A 346 1.24 -24.62 -22.46
C MET A 346 -0.14 -25.27 -22.63
N TYR A 347 -0.57 -25.56 -23.87
CA TYR A 347 -1.97 -25.89 -24.15
C TYR A 347 -2.42 -27.18 -23.47
N GLU A 348 -1.55 -28.18 -23.40
CA GLU A 348 -1.87 -29.43 -22.72
C GLU A 348 -2.05 -29.23 -21.22
N SER A 349 -1.18 -28.45 -20.57
CA SER A 349 -1.31 -28.13 -19.14
C SER A 349 -2.53 -27.25 -18.85
N VAL A 350 -2.89 -26.33 -19.76
CA VAL A 350 -4.14 -25.55 -19.69
C VAL A 350 -5.36 -26.47 -19.80
N LYS A 351 -5.35 -27.42 -20.74
CA LYS A 351 -6.42 -28.40 -20.91
C LYS A 351 -6.63 -29.20 -19.62
N LYS A 352 -5.56 -29.74 -19.05
CA LYS A 352 -5.58 -30.46 -17.76
C LYS A 352 -6.13 -29.60 -16.62
N ALA A 353 -5.76 -28.31 -16.56
CA ALA A 353 -6.26 -27.40 -15.55
C ALA A 353 -7.78 -27.16 -15.68
N ASN A 354 -8.27 -26.98 -16.92
CA ASN A 354 -9.70 -26.84 -17.19
C ASN A 354 -10.49 -28.12 -16.85
N GLU A 355 -9.96 -29.30 -17.18
CA GLU A 355 -10.54 -30.61 -16.81
C GLU A 355 -10.65 -30.80 -15.29
N LYS A 356 -9.77 -30.16 -14.52
CA LYS A 356 -9.83 -30.13 -13.04
C LYS A 356 -10.80 -29.08 -12.49
N GLY A 357 -11.50 -28.33 -13.34
CA GLY A 357 -12.48 -27.31 -12.94
C GLY A 357 -11.87 -26.03 -12.40
N ILE A 358 -10.61 -25.75 -12.74
CA ILE A 358 -9.89 -24.55 -12.30
C ILE A 358 -10.33 -23.35 -13.15
N PHE A 359 -10.54 -22.20 -12.51
CA PHE A 359 -10.82 -20.97 -13.24
C PHE A 359 -9.58 -20.51 -14.01
N LEU A 360 -9.71 -20.29 -15.32
CA LEU A 360 -8.62 -19.84 -16.17
C LEU A 360 -8.98 -18.47 -16.78
N GLY A 361 -8.36 -17.40 -16.30
CA GLY A 361 -8.55 -16.04 -16.80
C GLY A 361 -7.37 -15.56 -17.63
N MET A 362 -7.61 -14.75 -18.67
CA MET A 362 -6.56 -14.14 -19.50
C MET A 362 -6.60 -12.62 -19.39
N THR A 363 -5.46 -12.04 -19.03
CA THR A 363 -5.12 -10.63 -19.14
C THR A 363 -3.91 -10.46 -20.07
N SER A 364 -3.36 -9.24 -20.17
CA SER A 364 -2.21 -8.94 -21.03
C SER A 364 -1.03 -8.37 -20.24
N GLN A 365 0.18 -8.63 -20.73
CA GLN A 365 1.42 -7.97 -20.31
C GLN A 365 1.50 -6.52 -20.79
N CYS A 366 0.73 -6.18 -21.83
CA CYS A 366 0.60 -4.80 -22.26
C CYS A 366 -0.07 -4.02 -21.13
N ILE A 367 0.55 -2.90 -20.73
CA ILE A 367 0.07 -2.07 -19.62
C ILE A 367 -1.37 -1.63 -19.86
N ASP A 368 -1.68 -1.23 -21.10
CA ASP A 368 -3.02 -0.87 -21.54
C ASP A 368 -3.44 -1.70 -22.77
N GLY A 369 -4.75 -1.85 -22.93
CA GLY A 369 -5.39 -2.58 -24.02
C GLY A 369 -6.44 -3.58 -23.53
N ARG A 370 -7.26 -4.03 -24.47
CA ARG A 370 -8.29 -5.06 -24.26
C ARG A 370 -7.86 -6.38 -24.89
N VAL A 371 -7.91 -7.45 -24.11
CA VAL A 371 -7.74 -8.82 -24.61
C VAL A 371 -8.82 -9.12 -25.64
N ARG A 372 -8.43 -9.66 -26.80
CA ARG A 372 -9.34 -10.03 -27.89
C ARG A 372 -8.90 -11.33 -28.55
N MET A 373 -9.10 -12.42 -27.81
CA MET A 373 -8.70 -13.77 -28.21
C MET A 373 -9.42 -14.31 -29.46
N THR A 374 -10.45 -13.63 -29.95
CA THR A 374 -11.19 -14.06 -31.16
C THR A 374 -10.48 -13.70 -32.47
N VAL A 375 -9.47 -12.82 -32.45
CA VAL A 375 -8.80 -12.31 -33.66
C VAL A 375 -7.94 -13.41 -34.30
N TYR A 376 -7.04 -14.01 -33.51
CA TYR A 376 -6.08 -15.02 -33.99
C TYR A 376 -6.55 -16.44 -33.69
N GLU A 377 -6.11 -17.41 -34.49
CA GLU A 377 -6.39 -18.84 -34.29
C GLU A 377 -5.91 -19.32 -32.91
N SER A 378 -4.70 -18.92 -32.49
CA SER A 378 -4.14 -19.25 -31.18
C SER A 378 -5.05 -18.81 -30.02
N GLY A 379 -5.65 -17.63 -30.10
CA GLY A 379 -6.60 -17.16 -29.09
C GLY A 379 -7.90 -17.97 -29.10
N ARG A 380 -8.44 -18.33 -30.28
CA ARG A 380 -9.63 -19.18 -30.40
C ARG A 380 -9.40 -20.58 -29.83
N ASP A 381 -8.21 -21.15 -30.03
CA ASP A 381 -7.83 -22.42 -29.41
C ASP A 381 -7.87 -22.33 -27.88
N LEU A 382 -7.31 -21.25 -27.31
CA LEU A 382 -7.30 -21.03 -25.87
C LEU A 382 -8.71 -20.83 -25.28
N LEU A 383 -9.61 -20.17 -26.01
CA LEU A 383 -11.03 -20.09 -25.63
C LEU A 383 -11.67 -21.49 -25.57
N ASN A 384 -11.40 -22.34 -26.58
CA ASN A 384 -11.88 -23.73 -26.60
C ASN A 384 -11.28 -24.58 -25.48
N LEU A 385 -10.06 -24.24 -25.03
CA LEU A 385 -9.42 -24.87 -23.88
C LEU A 385 -9.95 -24.37 -22.52
N GLY A 386 -10.92 -23.44 -22.51
CA GLY A 386 -11.61 -22.97 -21.31
C GLY A 386 -11.02 -21.70 -20.70
N ILE A 387 -10.06 -21.04 -21.35
CA ILE A 387 -9.57 -19.73 -20.91
C ILE A 387 -10.63 -18.65 -21.20
N ILE A 388 -10.84 -17.77 -20.22
CA ILE A 388 -11.81 -16.68 -20.27
C ILE A 388 -11.07 -15.34 -20.42
N PRO A 389 -11.34 -14.56 -21.48
CA PRO A 389 -10.74 -13.24 -21.66
C PRO A 389 -11.33 -12.27 -20.62
N LEU A 390 -10.48 -11.62 -19.85
CA LEU A 390 -10.89 -10.67 -18.80
C LEU A 390 -10.89 -9.22 -19.29
N GLU A 391 -11.30 -9.05 -20.56
CA GLU A 391 -11.46 -7.75 -21.19
C GLU A 391 -10.19 -6.88 -21.08
N ASN A 392 -10.29 -5.68 -20.52
CA ASN A 392 -9.18 -4.78 -20.26
C ASN A 392 -8.84 -4.67 -18.76
N MET A 393 -9.20 -5.69 -17.97
CA MET A 393 -8.86 -5.73 -16.55
C MET A 393 -7.35 -5.86 -16.38
N ILE A 394 -6.78 -5.02 -15.51
CA ILE A 394 -5.36 -5.04 -15.14
C ILE A 394 -5.03 -6.41 -14.51
N PRO A 395 -3.89 -7.05 -14.82
CA PRO A 395 -3.53 -8.38 -14.30
C PRO A 395 -3.60 -8.50 -12.77
N GLU A 396 -3.08 -7.49 -12.07
CA GLU A 396 -3.08 -7.38 -10.61
C GLU A 396 -4.53 -7.29 -10.06
N VAL A 397 -5.40 -6.54 -10.74
CA VAL A 397 -6.83 -6.41 -10.38
C VAL A 397 -7.56 -7.73 -10.62
N ALA A 398 -7.27 -8.42 -11.73
CA ALA A 398 -7.86 -9.71 -12.06
C ALA A 398 -7.48 -10.80 -11.06
N LEU A 399 -6.23 -10.80 -10.59
CA LEU A 399 -5.79 -11.67 -9.49
C LEU A 399 -6.62 -11.44 -8.23
N VAL A 400 -6.73 -10.18 -7.80
CA VAL A 400 -7.48 -9.80 -6.59
C VAL A 400 -8.97 -10.12 -6.73
N LYS A 401 -9.57 -9.83 -7.89
CA LYS A 401 -10.98 -10.13 -8.17
C LYS A 401 -11.24 -11.64 -8.13
N ALA A 402 -10.34 -12.47 -8.66
CA ALA A 402 -10.48 -13.91 -8.62
C ALA A 402 -10.34 -14.47 -7.19
N MET A 403 -9.40 -13.96 -6.38
CA MET A 403 -9.28 -14.32 -4.96
C MET A 403 -10.57 -13.99 -4.20
N TRP A 404 -11.13 -12.80 -4.44
CA TRP A 404 -12.38 -12.36 -3.84
C TRP A 404 -13.57 -13.20 -4.32
N ALA A 405 -13.70 -13.45 -5.63
CA ALA A 405 -14.80 -14.20 -6.21
C ALA A 405 -14.84 -15.63 -5.67
N ILE A 406 -13.70 -16.35 -5.69
CA ILE A 406 -13.59 -17.73 -5.20
C ILE A 406 -13.81 -17.80 -3.68
N GLY A 407 -13.37 -16.79 -2.93
CA GLY A 407 -13.60 -16.72 -1.48
C GLY A 407 -15.07 -16.52 -1.08
N ASN A 408 -15.92 -16.01 -1.99
CA ASN A 408 -17.32 -15.69 -1.69
C ASN A 408 -18.35 -16.51 -2.48
N ILE A 409 -17.92 -17.30 -3.47
CA ILE A 409 -18.79 -18.04 -4.38
C ILE A 409 -18.35 -19.50 -4.45
N GLN A 410 -19.29 -20.41 -4.18
CA GLN A 410 -19.01 -21.85 -4.18
C GLN A 410 -19.03 -22.46 -5.59
N ASN A 411 -19.83 -21.90 -6.51
CA ASN A 411 -20.02 -22.43 -7.86
C ASN A 411 -19.06 -21.77 -8.86
N MET A 412 -18.21 -22.57 -9.51
CA MET A 412 -17.25 -22.07 -10.49
C MET A 412 -17.91 -21.39 -11.70
N GLU A 413 -19.10 -21.81 -12.12
CA GLU A 413 -19.83 -21.13 -13.20
C GLU A 413 -20.29 -19.72 -12.80
N GLU A 414 -20.59 -19.51 -11.52
CA GLU A 414 -20.88 -18.17 -10.99
C GLU A 414 -19.61 -17.33 -10.85
N VAL A 415 -18.48 -17.95 -10.49
CA VAL A 415 -17.15 -17.30 -10.53
C VAL A 415 -16.85 -16.79 -11.94
N LYS A 416 -17.07 -17.60 -12.97
CA LYS A 416 -16.87 -17.19 -14.38
C LYS A 416 -17.72 -15.96 -14.74
N LYS A 417 -18.99 -15.96 -14.34
CA LYS A 417 -19.91 -14.83 -14.61
C LYS A 417 -19.47 -13.56 -13.88
N ILE A 418 -19.14 -13.66 -12.58
CA ILE A 418 -18.80 -12.47 -11.79
C ILE A 418 -17.45 -11.87 -12.23
N MET A 419 -16.52 -12.70 -12.72
CA MET A 419 -15.25 -12.21 -13.25
C MET A 419 -15.44 -11.32 -14.48
N LEU A 420 -16.46 -11.60 -15.32
CA LEU A 420 -16.83 -10.79 -16.49
C LEU A 420 -17.79 -9.64 -16.17
N GLN A 421 -18.45 -9.65 -15.01
CA GLN A 421 -19.35 -8.60 -14.59
C GLN A 421 -18.56 -7.39 -14.07
N ASN A 422 -18.86 -6.19 -14.58
CA ASN A 422 -18.32 -4.94 -14.05
C ASN A 422 -18.97 -4.61 -12.69
N ILE A 423 -18.19 -4.51 -11.62
CA ILE A 423 -18.68 -4.30 -10.24
C ILE A 423 -18.28 -2.93 -9.71
N ALA A 424 -17.01 -2.58 -9.89
CA ALA A 424 -16.34 -1.43 -9.29
C ALA A 424 -15.45 -0.74 -10.33
N SER A 425 -15.95 -0.62 -11.56
CA SER A 425 -15.30 0.06 -12.69
C SER A 425 -13.97 -0.56 -13.14
N GLU A 426 -13.79 -1.86 -12.91
CA GLU A 426 -12.57 -2.58 -13.30
C GLU A 426 -12.51 -2.91 -14.80
N ILE A 427 -13.67 -2.94 -15.48
CA ILE A 427 -13.81 -3.12 -16.93
C ILE A 427 -14.37 -1.82 -17.52
N SER A 428 -13.74 -1.31 -18.59
CA SER A 428 -14.31 -0.19 -19.36
C SER A 428 -15.26 -0.71 -20.43
N ASN A 429 -16.19 0.11 -20.88
CA ASN A 429 -17.03 -0.19 -22.05
C ASN A 429 -16.22 -0.11 -23.36
#